data_AF-A0A1Q5EJ49-F1
#
_entry.id   AF-A0A1Q5EJ49-F1
#
_cell.length_a   1.000
_cell.length_b   1.000
_cell.length_c   1.000
_cell.angle_alpha   90.00
_cell.angle_beta   90.00
_cell.angle_gamma   90.00
#
_symmetry.space_group_name_H-M   'P 1'
#
loop_
_entity.id
_entity.type
_entity.pdbx_description
1 polymer ?
#
loop_
_entity_poly.entity_id
_entity_poly.type
_entity_poly.pdbx_seq_one_letter_code
_entity_poly.pdbx_strand_id
1 'polypeptide(L)'
;MPSTPAPKDAQLGPIAAVRRRLTVTVHVDPAGRVLLYRRAAEASRHPGHYDLLTQRTPSEGQLAASGGLLVVRRVVTSRPPAPGPREADWCGFVPPAELLAGRCLPLVPGRAGILRRLLADLA
;
A
#
# COMPACT_ATOMS: atom_id res chain seq x y z
N MET A 1 10.43 9.28 64.66
CA MET A 1 10.91 8.72 63.37
C MET A 1 9.88 7.72 62.86
N PRO A 2 8.93 8.10 61.98
CA PRO A 2 8.21 7.15 61.15
C PRO A 2 8.88 7.06 59.77
N SER A 3 9.24 5.84 59.37
CA SER A 3 9.89 5.54 58.10
C SER A 3 8.93 5.72 56.93
N THR A 4 9.27 6.60 55.99
CA THR A 4 8.58 6.74 54.70
C THR A 4 8.79 5.47 53.87
N PRO A 5 7.74 4.74 53.44
CA PRO A 5 7.93 3.65 52.48
C PRO A 5 8.28 4.23 51.11
N ALA A 6 9.29 3.64 50.47
CA ALA A 6 9.72 3.97 49.11
C ALA A 6 8.57 3.81 48.11
N PRO A 7 8.49 4.64 47.06
CA PRO A 7 7.48 4.48 46.03
C PRO A 7 7.71 3.15 45.31
N LYS A 8 6.74 2.26 45.49
CA LYS A 8 6.55 1.00 44.75
C LYS A 8 6.63 1.31 43.26
N ASP A 9 7.48 0.55 42.57
CA ASP A 9 7.74 0.62 41.14
C ASP A 9 6.51 1.11 40.37
N ALA A 10 6.64 2.31 39.81
CA ALA A 10 5.67 2.83 38.85
C ALA A 10 5.64 1.83 37.69
N GLN A 11 4.65 0.95 37.75
CA GLN A 11 4.35 -0.03 36.74
C GLN A 11 4.06 0.78 35.46
N LEU A 12 5.05 0.93 34.60
CA LEU A 12 4.88 1.51 33.28
C LEU A 12 3.79 0.67 32.60
N GLY A 13 2.59 1.25 32.49
CA GLY A 13 1.55 0.72 31.63
C GLY A 13 2.11 0.47 30.22
N PRO A 14 1.49 -0.41 29.42
CA PRO A 14 2.04 -0.84 28.15
C PRO A 14 2.43 0.39 27.35
N ILE A 15 3.73 0.50 27.04
CA ILE A 15 4.28 1.54 26.16
C ILE A 15 3.34 1.60 24.97
N ALA A 16 2.62 2.71 24.84
CA ALA A 16 1.61 2.91 23.81
C ALA A 16 2.18 2.38 22.49
N ALA A 17 1.55 1.34 21.95
CA ALA A 17 2.10 0.54 20.87
C ALA A 17 2.69 1.45 19.78
N VAL A 18 4.00 1.37 19.57
CA VAL A 18 4.70 2.18 18.57
C VAL A 18 4.08 1.88 17.21
N ARG A 19 3.21 2.77 16.73
CA ARG A 19 2.56 2.61 15.43
C ARG A 19 3.63 2.78 14.36
N ARG A 20 3.85 1.74 13.55
CA ARG A 20 4.82 1.81 12.46
C ARG A 20 4.23 2.59 11.29
N ARG A 21 4.83 3.73 10.97
CA ARG A 21 4.55 4.44 9.72
C ARG A 21 4.99 3.57 8.54
N LEU A 22 4.07 3.24 7.66
CA LEU A 22 4.35 2.54 6.41
C LEU A 22 4.33 3.55 5.26
N THR A 23 5.42 3.64 4.51
CA THR A 23 5.47 4.46 3.29
C THR A 23 5.47 3.55 2.07
N VAL A 24 4.57 3.79 1.13
CA VAL A 24 4.47 3.09 -0.14
C VAL A 24 4.62 4.11 -1.27
N THR A 25 5.44 3.78 -2.26
CA THR A 25 5.60 4.61 -3.46
C THR A 25 4.79 4.01 -4.59
N VAL A 26 3.91 4.79 -5.20
CA VAL A 26 3.09 4.40 -6.37
C VAL A 26 3.49 5.21 -7.59
N HIS A 27 3.47 4.56 -8.75
CA HIS A 27 3.79 5.18 -10.02
C HIS A 27 2.55 5.82 -10.63
N VAL A 28 2.67 7.07 -11.06
CA VAL A 28 1.64 7.81 -11.79
C VAL A 28 2.24 8.43 -13.04
N ASP A 29 1.44 8.69 -14.06
CA ASP A 29 1.89 9.46 -15.21
C ASP A 29 1.69 10.98 -14.99
N PRO A 30 2.15 11.85 -15.92
CA PRO A 30 1.94 13.29 -15.81
C PRO A 30 0.46 13.72 -15.79
N ALA A 31 -0.46 12.87 -16.30
CA ALA A 31 -1.90 13.11 -16.26
C ALA A 31 -2.56 12.62 -14.94
N GLY A 32 -1.78 12.13 -13.98
CA GLY A 32 -2.28 11.61 -12.70
C GLY A 32 -2.92 10.23 -12.79
N ARG A 33 -2.78 9.52 -13.92
CA ARG A 33 -3.23 8.13 -14.07
C ARG A 33 -2.29 7.20 -13.32
N VAL A 34 -2.86 6.18 -12.68
CA VAL A 34 -2.12 5.25 -11.80
C VAL A 34 -1.62 4.07 -12.61
N LEU A 35 -0.35 3.71 -12.45
CA LEU A 35 0.21 2.53 -13.11
C LEU A 35 -0.24 1.24 -12.42
N LEU A 36 -0.90 0.38 -13.19
CA LEU A 36 -1.30 -0.96 -12.78
C LEU A 36 -0.74 -2.01 -13.73
N TYR A 37 -0.58 -3.22 -13.22
CA TYR A 37 -0.39 -4.41 -14.02
C TYR A 37 -1.37 -5.50 -13.60
N ARG A 38 -1.78 -6.34 -14.55
CA ARG A 38 -2.53 -7.57 -14.27
C ARG A 38 -1.54 -8.71 -14.23
N ARG A 39 -1.52 -9.47 -13.14
CA ARG A 39 -0.60 -10.60 -13.00
C ARG A 39 -0.96 -11.67 -14.01
N ALA A 40 0.06 -12.23 -14.68
CA ALA A 40 -0.12 -13.29 -15.66
C ALA A 40 -0.81 -14.51 -15.04
N ALA A 41 -1.49 -15.31 -15.87
CA ALA A 41 -2.15 -16.53 -15.42
C ALA A 41 -1.18 -17.54 -14.78
N GLU A 42 0.07 -17.55 -15.24
CA GLU A 42 1.16 -18.38 -14.71
C GLU A 42 1.85 -17.81 -13.45
N ALA A 43 1.45 -16.62 -12.98
CA ALA A 43 2.06 -16.02 -11.80
C ALA A 43 1.78 -16.86 -10.55
N SER A 44 2.81 -17.17 -9.77
CA SER A 44 2.71 -18.06 -8.59
C SER A 44 1.84 -17.51 -7.45
N ARG A 45 1.45 -16.23 -7.48
CA ARG A 45 0.56 -15.61 -6.49
C ARG A 45 -0.43 -14.69 -7.18
N HIS A 46 -1.70 -14.78 -6.82
CA HIS A 46 -2.77 -13.91 -7.31
C HIS A 46 -2.81 -13.78 -8.86
N PRO A 47 -2.81 -14.88 -9.62
CA PRO A 47 -2.95 -14.81 -11.07
C PRO A 47 -4.25 -14.07 -11.45
N GLY A 48 -4.19 -13.28 -12.52
CA GLY A 48 -5.31 -12.47 -13.02
C GLY A 48 -5.69 -11.25 -12.15
N HIS A 49 -5.06 -11.06 -10.99
CA HIS A 49 -5.33 -9.88 -10.15
C HIS A 49 -4.58 -8.65 -10.65
N TYR A 50 -5.18 -7.48 -10.49
CA TYR A 50 -4.52 -6.21 -10.68
C TYR A 50 -3.67 -5.86 -9.46
N ASP A 51 -2.49 -5.32 -9.69
CA ASP A 51 -1.57 -4.89 -8.64
C ASP A 51 -0.96 -3.53 -9.00
N LEU A 52 -0.55 -2.81 -7.97
CA LEU A 52 0.12 -1.51 -8.09
C LEU A 52 1.61 -1.75 -8.26
N LEU A 53 2.24 -1.07 -9.21
CA LEU A 53 3.70 -1.02 -9.20
C LEU A 53 4.15 -0.20 -7.99
N THR A 54 4.80 -0.88 -7.03
CA THR A 54 5.34 -0.24 -5.83
C THR A 54 6.81 -0.57 -5.66
N GLN A 55 7.64 0.44 -5.37
CA GLN A 55 9.08 0.26 -5.09
C GLN A 55 9.32 -0.68 -3.89
N ARG A 56 8.36 -0.74 -2.96
CA ARG A 56 8.29 -1.71 -1.88
C ARG A 56 6.88 -2.24 -1.81
N THR A 57 6.76 -3.56 -1.87
CA THR A 57 5.48 -4.26 -1.78
C THR A 57 5.25 -4.65 -0.33
N PRO A 58 4.50 -3.86 0.46
CA PRO A 58 4.18 -4.29 1.81
C PRO A 58 3.29 -5.53 1.76
N SER A 59 3.51 -6.45 2.69
CA SER A 59 2.57 -7.53 2.94
C SER A 59 1.27 -6.98 3.53
N GLU A 60 0.19 -7.74 3.39
CA GLU A 60 -1.09 -7.40 4.01
C GLU A 60 -0.96 -7.20 5.52
N GLY A 61 -0.20 -8.05 6.20
CA GLY A 61 0.10 -7.91 7.63
C GLY A 61 0.86 -6.62 7.97
N GLN A 62 1.75 -6.13 7.10
CA GLN A 62 2.42 -4.84 7.28
C GLN A 62 1.47 -3.66 7.10
N LEU A 63 0.54 -3.74 6.14
CA LEU A 63 -0.50 -2.73 5.95
C LEU A 63 -1.43 -2.67 7.16
N ALA A 64 -1.88 -3.82 7.66
CA ALA A 64 -2.71 -3.92 8.87
C ALA A 64 -1.98 -3.40 10.12
N ALA A 65 -0.73 -3.81 10.32
CA ALA A 65 0.10 -3.40 11.46
C ALA A 65 0.47 -1.90 11.47
N SER A 66 0.28 -1.19 10.36
CA SER A 66 0.50 0.27 10.31
C SER A 66 -0.51 1.07 11.13
N GLY A 67 -1.64 0.47 11.54
CA GLY A 67 -2.65 1.12 12.37
C GLY A 67 -3.19 2.42 11.75
N GLY A 68 -3.26 2.47 10.41
CA GLY A 68 -3.71 3.64 9.64
C GLY A 68 -2.62 4.64 9.28
N LEU A 69 -1.37 4.47 9.71
CA LEU A 69 -0.23 5.32 9.32
C LEU A 69 0.34 4.90 7.95
N LEU A 70 -0.48 4.90 6.92
CA LEU A 70 -0.08 4.68 5.53
C LEU A 70 0.18 6.00 4.83
N VAL A 71 1.42 6.21 4.39
CA VAL A 71 1.80 7.34 3.55
C VAL A 71 2.04 6.85 2.13
N VAL A 72 1.31 7.41 1.18
CA VAL A 72 1.47 7.11 -0.24
C VAL A 72 2.26 8.22 -0.89
N ARG A 73 3.44 7.89 -1.41
CA ARG A 73 4.26 8.78 -2.23
C ARG A 73 3.99 8.51 -3.70
N ARG A 74 3.95 9.56 -4.51
CA ARG A 74 3.83 9.44 -5.96
C ARG A 74 5.20 9.60 -6.60
N VAL A 75 5.47 8.79 -7.62
CA VAL A 75 6.60 8.98 -8.52
C VAL A 75 6.07 9.10 -9.94
N VAL A 76 6.47 10.16 -10.64
CA VAL A 76 6.04 10.39 -12.02
C VAL A 76 6.84 9.46 -12.92
N THR A 77 6.13 8.70 -13.74
CA THR A 77 6.68 7.72 -14.68
C THR A 77 6.07 7.97 -16.04
N SER A 78 6.91 8.21 -17.05
CA SER A 78 6.44 8.56 -18.40
C SER A 78 6.03 7.34 -19.23
N ARG A 79 6.51 6.15 -18.89
CA ARG A 79 6.22 4.90 -19.61
C ARG A 79 6.01 3.74 -18.65
N PRO A 80 4.98 2.90 -18.83
CA PRO A 80 4.88 1.66 -18.09
C PRO A 80 6.16 0.83 -18.28
N PRO A 81 6.70 0.20 -17.23
CA PRO A 81 7.72 -0.82 -17.43
C PRO A 81 7.16 -1.94 -18.30
N ALA A 82 8.04 -2.68 -18.95
CA ALA A 82 7.70 -3.91 -19.65
C ALA A 82 7.98 -5.09 -18.69
N PRO A 83 7.04 -5.47 -17.80
CA PRO A 83 7.20 -6.66 -16.98
C PRO A 83 7.35 -7.89 -17.88
N GLY A 84 8.01 -8.92 -17.37
CA GLY A 84 8.12 -10.18 -18.10
C GLY A 84 6.72 -10.80 -18.32
N PRO A 85 6.49 -11.52 -19.43
CA PRO A 85 5.18 -12.10 -19.72
C PRO A 85 4.71 -13.11 -18.65
N ARG A 86 5.65 -13.73 -17.93
CA ARG A 86 5.37 -14.61 -16.78
C ARG A 86 4.90 -13.86 -15.53
N GLU A 87 5.15 -12.56 -15.45
CA GLU A 87 4.83 -11.73 -14.30
C GLU A 87 3.52 -11.00 -14.52
N ALA A 88 3.32 -10.43 -15.71
CA ALA A 88 2.12 -9.69 -16.07
C ALA A 88 1.76 -9.88 -17.54
N ASP A 89 0.46 -10.05 -17.80
CA ASP A 89 -0.11 -10.16 -19.15
C ASP A 89 -0.72 -8.83 -19.64
N TRP A 90 -0.80 -7.83 -18.75
CA TRP A 90 -1.23 -6.47 -19.07
C TRP A 90 -0.56 -5.45 -18.13
N CYS A 91 -0.24 -4.28 -18.65
CA CYS A 91 0.35 -3.17 -17.89
C CYS A 91 -0.07 -1.83 -18.50
N GLY A 92 -0.53 -0.88 -17.70
CA GLY A 92 -1.02 0.39 -18.21
C GLY A 92 -1.35 1.43 -17.14
N PHE A 93 -1.47 2.68 -17.59
CA PHE A 93 -1.91 3.80 -16.78
C PHE A 93 -3.43 3.91 -16.81
N VAL A 94 -4.05 3.90 -15.63
CA VAL A 94 -5.52 3.91 -15.46
C VAL A 94 -5.97 5.20 -14.77
N PRO A 95 -6.99 5.91 -15.31
CA PRO A 95 -7.55 7.07 -14.65
C PRO A 95 -8.15 6.74 -13.28
N PRO A 96 -8.01 7.64 -12.27
CA PRO A 96 -8.67 7.52 -10.97
C PRO A 96 -10.16 7.15 -11.05
N ALA A 97 -10.90 7.74 -11.99
CA ALA A 97 -12.33 7.48 -12.15
C ALA A 97 -12.64 6.02 -12.56
N GLU A 98 -11.82 5.41 -13.42
CA GLU A 98 -11.99 4.02 -13.84
C GLU A 98 -11.67 3.04 -12.70
N LEU A 99 -10.73 3.40 -11.83
CA LEU A 99 -10.40 2.66 -10.63
C LEU A 99 -11.55 2.71 -9.62
N LEU A 100 -12.15 3.88 -9.42
CA LEU A 100 -13.34 4.07 -8.59
C LEU A 100 -14.55 3.31 -9.14
N ALA A 101 -14.67 3.21 -10.47
CA ALA A 101 -15.71 2.43 -11.15
C ALA A 101 -15.47 0.91 -11.11
N GLY A 102 -14.36 0.44 -10.54
CA GLY A 102 -14.08 -0.99 -10.37
C GLY A 102 -13.62 -1.72 -11.64
N ARG A 103 -13.13 -0.99 -12.67
CA ARG A 103 -12.68 -1.61 -13.93
C ARG A 103 -11.43 -2.49 -13.81
N CYS A 104 -10.68 -2.34 -12.71
CA CYS A 104 -9.46 -3.09 -12.44
C CYS A 104 -9.63 -3.99 -11.20
N LEU A 105 -10.59 -4.91 -11.27
CA LEU A 105 -10.84 -5.93 -10.25
C LEU A 105 -10.66 -7.35 -10.83
N PRO A 106 -10.25 -8.35 -10.02
CA PRO A 106 -9.92 -8.23 -8.59
C PRO A 106 -8.54 -7.58 -8.36
N LEU A 107 -8.38 -6.86 -7.25
CA LEU A 107 -7.08 -6.32 -6.81
C LEU A 107 -6.35 -7.32 -5.92
N VAL A 108 -5.02 -7.36 -5.97
CA VAL A 108 -4.20 -8.09 -4.99
C VAL A 108 -4.60 -7.65 -3.57
N PRO A 109 -4.80 -8.60 -2.62
CA PRO A 109 -5.16 -8.28 -1.25
C PRO A 109 -4.24 -7.22 -0.62
N GLY A 110 -4.83 -6.30 0.13
CA GLY A 110 -4.15 -5.15 0.72
C GLY A 110 -3.92 -3.96 -0.21
N ARG A 111 -4.12 -4.08 -1.54
CA ARG A 111 -3.92 -2.95 -2.47
C ARG A 111 -5.02 -1.91 -2.46
N ALA A 112 -6.25 -2.31 -2.12
CA ALA A 112 -7.38 -1.39 -2.02
C ALA A 112 -7.13 -0.24 -1.03
N GLY A 113 -6.42 -0.48 0.09
CA GLY A 113 -6.10 0.56 1.07
C GLY A 113 -5.12 1.60 0.53
N ILE A 114 -4.09 1.16 -0.21
CA ILE A 114 -3.14 2.06 -0.88
C ILE A 114 -3.86 2.90 -1.93
N LEU A 115 -4.71 2.27 -2.74
CA LEU A 115 -5.44 2.95 -3.81
C LEU A 115 -6.43 3.98 -3.25
N ARG A 116 -7.22 3.63 -2.22
CA ARG A 116 -8.12 4.57 -1.54
C ARG A 116 -7.36 5.77 -1.00
N ARG A 117 -6.20 5.55 -0.37
CA ARG A 117 -5.39 6.66 0.15
C ARG A 117 -4.84 7.54 -0.97
N LEU A 118 -4.34 6.93 -2.05
CA LEU A 118 -3.87 7.65 -3.23
C LEU A 118 -4.94 8.55 -3.84
N LEU A 119 -6.16 8.02 -3.98
CA LEU A 119 -7.31 8.69 -4.58
C LEU A 119 -7.88 9.79 -3.69
N ALA A 120 -7.85 9.61 -2.36
CA ALA A 120 -8.23 10.66 -1.41
C ALA A 120 -7.31 11.89 -1.50
N ASP A 121 -6.05 11.70 -1.90
CA ASP A 121 -5.10 12.80 -2.13
C ASP A 121 -5.22 13.41 -3.56
N LEU A 122 -6.17 12.94 -4.40
CA LEU A 122 -6.44 13.46 -5.76
C LEU A 122 -7.78 14.20 -5.87
N ALA A 123 -8.65 14.06 -4.87
CA ALA A 123 -9.95 14.74 -4.77
C ALA A 123 -9.80 16.05 -3.99
#